data_AF-A0A537W433-F1
#
_entry.id   AF-A0A537W433-F1
#
_cell.length_a   1.000
_cell.length_b   1.000
_cell.length_c   1.000
_cell.angle_alpha   90.00
_cell.angle_beta   90.00
_cell.angle_gamma   90.00
#
_symmetry.space_group_name_H-M   'P 1'
#
loop_
_entity.id
_entity.type
_entity.pdbx_description
1 polymer ?
#
loop_
_entity_poly.entity_id
_entity_poly.type
_entity_poly.pdbx_seq_one_letter_code
_entity_poly.pdbx_strand_id
1 'polypeptide(L)' 'MQNTRLAALDHDLGPEIDMLRNSVRDFADEKIAPLAAEIDKTDRFPIELWPEMGTLGLHGITVE' A
#
# COMPACT_ATOMS: atom_id res chain seq x y z
N MET A 1 -1.77 14.32 -2.12
CA MET A 1 -0.39 14.39 -2.66
C MET A 1 -0.44 14.06 -4.14
N GLN A 2 0.45 14.61 -4.96
CA GLN A 2 0.38 14.43 -6.41
C GLN A 2 0.60 12.97 -6.82
N ASN A 3 -0.30 12.53 -7.69
CA ASN A 3 -0.41 11.21 -8.29
C ASN A 3 0.85 10.85 -9.10
N THR A 4 1.84 10.22 -8.47
CA THR A 4 3.04 9.78 -9.20
C THR A 4 2.78 8.41 -9.83
N ARG A 5 2.08 8.40 -10.97
CA ARG A 5 2.18 7.30 -11.94
C ARG A 5 3.52 7.50 -12.66
N LEU A 6 4.55 6.82 -12.19
CA LEU A 6 5.84 6.82 -12.87
C LEU A 6 5.67 6.04 -14.17
N ALA A 7 5.69 6.74 -15.31
CA ALA A 7 5.53 6.12 -16.62
C ALA A 7 6.57 4.99 -16.86
N ALA A 8 7.75 5.09 -16.25
CA ALA A 8 8.78 4.04 -16.31
C ALA A 8 8.41 2.74 -15.55
N LEU A 9 7.44 2.78 -14.64
CA LEU A 9 6.98 1.63 -13.83
C LEU A 9 5.58 1.16 -14.22
N ASP A 10 5.06 1.66 -15.34
CA ASP A 10 3.73 1.39 -15.85
C ASP A 10 3.84 0.48 -17.07
N HIS A 11 3.56 -0.81 -16.85
CA HIS A 11 3.83 -1.88 -17.82
C HIS A 11 2.57 -2.47 -18.45
N ASP A 12 1.40 -1.85 -18.27
CA ASP A 12 0.12 -2.34 -18.79
C ASP A 12 -0.12 -3.82 -18.44
N LEU A 13 -0.17 -4.12 -17.14
CA LEU A 13 -0.23 -5.49 -16.62
C LEU A 13 -1.65 -6.08 -16.56
N GLY A 14 -2.62 -5.39 -17.16
CA GLY A 14 -4.02 -5.79 -17.17
C GLY A 14 -4.84 -5.29 -15.97
N PRO A 15 -6.17 -5.39 -16.06
CA PRO A 15 -7.11 -4.76 -15.14
C PRO A 15 -7.03 -5.31 -13.72
N GLU A 16 -6.72 -6.59 -13.53
CA GLU A 16 -6.60 -7.21 -12.20
C GLU A 16 -5.44 -6.62 -11.40
N ILE A 17 -4.28 -6.43 -12.04
CA ILE A 17 -3.10 -5.82 -11.41
C ILE A 17 -3.31 -4.34 -11.18
N ASP A 18 -4.01 -3.65 -12.08
CA ASP A 18 -4.40 -2.25 -11.87
C ASP A 18 -5.34 -2.10 -10.67
N MET A 19 -6.31 -3.00 -10.50
CA MET A 19 -7.18 -3.02 -9.33
C MET A 19 -6.41 -3.27 -8.03
N LEU A 20 -5.47 -4.22 -8.03
CA LEU A 20 -4.59 -4.46 -6.89
C LEU A 20 -3.77 -3.22 -6.55
N ARG A 21 -3.14 -2.59 -7.55
CA ARG A 21 -2.34 -1.37 -7.39
C ARG A 21 -3.17 -0.22 -6.81
N ASN A 22 -4.39 -0.02 -7.29
CA ASN A 22 -5.28 1.02 -6.78
C ASN A 22 -5.68 0.73 -5.33
N SER A 23 -6.06 -0.51 -5.00
CA SER A 23 -6.45 -0.90 -3.64
C SER A 23 -5.32 -0.69 -2.62
N VAL A 24 -4.08 -1.06 -2.99
CA VAL A 24 -2.90 -0.83 -2.13
C VAL A 24 -2.60 0.66 -1.99
N ARG A 25 -2.76 1.44 -3.07
CA ARG A 25 -2.53 2.89 -3.05
C ARG A 25 -3.52 3.59 -2.12
N ASP A 26 -4.80 3.27 -2.24
CA ASP A 26 -5.85 3.88 -1.41
C ASP A 26 -5.60 3.57 0.07
N PHE A 27 -5.25 2.32 0.41
CA PHE A 27 -4.84 1.96 1.77
C PHE A 27 -3.61 2.76 2.25
N ALA A 28 -2.59 2.89 1.41
CA ALA A 28 -1.39 3.64 1.78
C ALA A 28 -1.68 5.14 1.99
N ASP A 29 -2.46 5.76 1.11
CA ASP A 29 -2.81 7.18 1.20
C ASP A 29 -3.73 7.48 2.40
N GLU A 30 -4.68 6.60 2.69
CA GLU A 30 -5.66 6.81 3.76
C GLU A 30 -5.16 6.38 5.15
N LYS A 31 -4.40 5.28 5.24
CA LYS A 31 -4.03 4.67 6.53
C LYS A 31 -2.56 4.85 6.91
N ILE A 32 -1.65 4.78 5.94
CA ILE A 32 -0.21 4.82 6.21
C ILE A 32 0.31 6.26 6.20
N ALA A 33 0.02 7.02 5.15
CA ALA A 33 0.56 8.36 4.93
C ALA A 33 0.32 9.34 6.11
N PRO A 34 -0.85 9.36 6.78
CA PRO A 34 -1.06 10.22 7.94
C PRO A 34 -0.17 9.90 9.14
N LEU A 35 0.27 8.64 9.28
CA LEU A 35 1.06 8.15 10.41
C LEU A 35 2.57 8.14 10.14
N ALA A 36 2.98 8.22 8.86
CA ALA A 36 4.35 7.99 8.42
C ALA A 36 5.40 8.84 9.15
N ALA A 37 5.15 10.15 9.33
CA ALA A 37 6.09 11.05 10.00
C ALA A 37 6.24 10.77 11.51
N GLU A 38 5.17 10.32 12.17
CA GLU A 38 5.23 9.96 13.59
C GLU A 38 5.95 8.62 13.78
N ILE A 39 5.65 7.63 12.93
CA ILE A 39 6.30 6.32 12.92
C ILE A 39 7.82 6.49 12.77
N ASP A 40 8.26 7.26 11.77
CA ASP A 40 9.67 7.56 11.53
C ASP A 40 10.34 8.22 12.75
N LYS A 41 9.69 9.23 13.32
CA LYS A 41 10.22 9.97 14.48
C LYS A 41 10.34 9.11 15.75
N THR A 42 9.42 8.17 15.94
CA THR A 42 9.29 7.41 17.20
C THR A 42 9.86 6.01 17.12
N ASP A 43 10.22 5.53 15.93
CA ASP A 43 10.65 4.16 15.67
C ASP A 43 9.63 3.11 16.18
N ARG A 44 8.35 3.50 16.23
CA ARG A 44 7.28 2.59 16.67
C ARG A 44 6.81 1.71 15.52
N PHE A 45 6.58 0.44 15.81
CA PHE A 45 5.90 -0.44 14.85
C PHE A 45 4.38 -0.20 14.88
N PRO A 46 3.74 0.16 13.75
CA PRO A 46 2.30 0.40 13.69
C PRO A 46 1.51 -0.91 13.56
N ILE A 47 1.49 -1.71 14.63
CA ILE A 47 0.82 -3.02 14.68
C ILE A 47 -0.66 -2.94 14.29
N GLU A 48 -1.31 -1.80 14.49
CA GLU A 48 -2.69 -1.53 14.13
C GLU A 48 -2.96 -1.69 12.62
N LEU A 49 -1.97 -1.42 11.77
CA LEU A 49 -2.12 -1.52 10.31
C LEU A 49 -2.04 -2.97 9.83
N TRP A 50 -1.38 -3.85 10.59
CA TRP A 50 -1.06 -5.21 10.17
C TRP A 50 -2.32 -6.09 9.96
N PRO A 51 -3.32 -6.13 10.86
CA PRO A 51 -4.56 -6.85 10.60
C PRO A 51 -5.34 -6.32 9.38
N GLU A 52 -5.32 -5.02 9.14
CA GLU A 52 -6.01 -4.42 7.99
C GLU A 52 -5.33 -4.85 6.68
N MET A 53 -3.99 -4.80 6.62
CA MET A 53 -3.21 -5.32 5.48
C MET A 53 -3.48 -6.82 5.22
N GLY A 54 -3.64 -7.61 6.29
CA GLY A 54 -4.01 -9.02 6.20
C GLY A 54 -5.41 -9.24 5.60
N THR A 55 -6.38 -8.40 5.95
CA THR A 55 -7.74 -8.44 5.40
C THR A 55 -7.76 -8.13 3.90
N LEU A 56 -6.85 -7.28 3.43
CA LEU A 56 -6.63 -6.99 2.02
C LEU A 56 -5.83 -8.08 1.28
N GLY A 57 -5.38 -9.13 1.97
CA GLY A 57 -4.61 -10.23 1.37
C GLY A 57 -3.14 -9.90 1.09
N LEU A 58 -2.57 -8.85 1.68
CA LEU A 58 -1.25 -8.34 1.29
C LEU A 58 -0.05 -9.12 1.85
N HIS A 59 -0.26 -10.01 2.84
CA HIS A 59 0.84 -10.74 3.50
C HIS A 59 1.36 -11.96 2.71
N GLY A 60 0.66 -12.39 1.66
CA GLY A 60 0.96 -13.64 0.97
C GLY A 60 0.60 -13.60 -0.52
N ILE A 61 0.77 -12.46 -1.18
CA ILE A 61 0.34 -12.23 -2.57
C ILE A 61 0.87 -13.30 -3.55
N THR A 62 2.02 -13.92 -3.26
CA THR A 62 2.68 -14.90 -4.12
C THR A 62 2.74 -16.31 -3.52
N VAL A 63 1.93 -16.60 -2.51
CA VAL A 63 1.84 -17.94 -1.89
C VAL A 63 0.94 -18.85 -2.74
N GLU A 64 1.30 -20.15 -2.84
CA GLU A 64 0.49 -21.20 -3.46
C GLU A 64 -0.46 -21.88 -2.46
#